data_AF-M3I0F6-F1
#
_entry.id   AF-M3I0F6-F1
#
_cell.length_a   1.000
_cell.length_b   1.000
_cell.length_c   1.000
_cell.angle_alpha   90.00
_cell.angle_beta   90.00
_cell.angle_gamma   90.00
#
_symmetry.space_group_name_H-M   'P 1'
#
loop_
_entity.id
_entity.type
_entity.pdbx_description
1 polymer ?
#
loop_
_entity_poly.entity_id
_entity_poly.type
_entity_poly.pdbx_seq_one_letter_code
_entity_poly.pdbx_strand_id
1 'polypeptide(L)'
;MRLRFKDNVAIFYPLGFLDGDIDKYSIGDASIRKLRQNAPRHILISLKNTVYFNKIGFNLVLEIVSKIAKENNADIGFCDYNELKFKALKRMSKDVLNVSFFETSNVALLFWGTFEPDFANRRIIVFNPDAEQKRQIALRLSGRGYKPVIAKDINEFKSTYKDFEYAVYLTDIKSSKKDIKITLKENVVIYGIDGFIDSSFSENFDYKVFLNSLKVGFKFFVFDMNKSSSINIHGVSFLAKLAMECAEYGATIALCGLKKESMSKALVYDLEDCGILLYRSIEDFFNDDATIEGGGATAEDRPKNITKDLIDVLPNVLKVIMDTIASLSNLPVTRTTTDIANFSCDEEKFCMGSVAFYGDMNAKFILCLEKYAVHRICKILLQEGSGISMTEAYADLLSVISDRIEAWLKNQKIEANFTLPHVFEAIIDEDKKNKGVLVRLDIDGMDAIFFLSK
;
A
#
# COMPACT_ATOMS: atom_id res chain seq x y z
N MET A 1 18.08 5.95 -24.56
CA MET A 1 18.63 5.53 -23.24
C MET A 1 19.25 4.14 -23.28
N ARG A 2 20.36 3.88 -22.55
CA ARG A 2 20.95 2.54 -22.43
C ARG A 2 20.25 1.73 -21.34
N LEU A 3 19.93 0.46 -21.61
CA LEU A 3 19.32 -0.48 -20.67
C LEU A 3 20.35 -1.53 -20.19
N ARG A 4 20.34 -1.83 -18.88
CA ARG A 4 20.99 -3.02 -18.30
C ARG A 4 20.04 -3.72 -17.35
N PHE A 5 20.30 -4.99 -17.06
CA PHE A 5 19.63 -5.74 -16.02
C PHE A 5 20.61 -6.08 -14.91
N LYS A 6 20.15 -6.00 -13.67
CA LYS A 6 20.83 -6.55 -12.49
C LYS A 6 19.73 -7.18 -11.64
N ASP A 7 19.85 -8.48 -11.39
CA ASP A 7 18.76 -9.29 -10.84
C ASP A 7 17.47 -9.13 -11.69
N ASN A 8 16.32 -9.01 -11.04
CA ASN A 8 15.03 -8.73 -11.66
C ASN A 8 14.74 -7.22 -11.82
N VAL A 9 15.79 -6.38 -11.81
CA VAL A 9 15.69 -4.92 -11.93
C VAL A 9 16.26 -4.47 -13.27
N ALA A 10 15.44 -3.77 -14.05
CA ALA A 10 15.87 -3.07 -15.25
C ALA A 10 16.40 -1.69 -14.88
N ILE A 11 17.58 -1.31 -15.41
CA ILE A 11 18.21 -0.01 -15.11
C ILE A 11 18.45 0.75 -16.42
N PHE A 12 17.76 1.88 -16.56
CA PHE A 12 17.98 2.84 -17.63
C PHE A 12 19.05 3.86 -17.23
N TYR A 13 19.96 4.13 -18.15
CA TYR A 13 21.00 5.14 -18.03
C TYR A 13 20.78 6.21 -19.09
N PRO A 14 19.97 7.24 -18.81
CA PRO A 14 19.94 8.44 -19.63
C PRO A 14 21.30 9.17 -19.56
N LEU A 15 21.69 9.80 -20.67
CA LEU A 15 23.03 10.37 -20.87
C LEU A 15 22.93 11.88 -21.10
N GLY A 16 23.84 12.65 -20.49
CA GLY A 16 23.99 14.07 -20.77
C GLY A 16 22.91 14.91 -20.07
N PHE A 17 22.19 15.71 -20.84
CA PHE A 17 21.18 16.65 -20.34
C PHE A 17 19.78 16.06 -20.49
N LEU A 18 19.00 16.04 -19.40
CA LEU A 18 17.56 15.76 -19.49
C LEU A 18 16.81 17.08 -19.64
N ASP A 19 16.63 17.48 -20.89
CA ASP A 19 15.88 18.64 -21.38
C ASP A 19 14.66 18.23 -22.24
N GLY A 20 14.04 19.17 -22.96
CA GLY A 20 12.85 18.93 -23.77
C GLY A 20 13.06 18.10 -25.04
N ASP A 21 14.27 17.63 -25.33
CA ASP A 21 14.57 16.87 -26.54
C ASP A 21 14.25 15.38 -26.36
N ILE A 22 13.10 14.96 -26.86
CA ILE A 22 12.55 13.61 -26.67
C ILE A 22 13.40 12.51 -27.33
N ASP A 23 14.11 12.83 -28.41
CA ASP A 23 14.86 11.85 -29.20
C ASP A 23 16.05 11.29 -28.40
N LYS A 24 16.60 12.08 -27.47
CA LYS A 24 17.64 11.66 -26.52
C LYS A 24 17.19 10.54 -25.58
N TYR A 25 15.88 10.41 -25.34
CA TYR A 25 15.32 9.44 -24.41
C TYR A 25 14.78 8.19 -25.09
N SER A 26 14.77 8.15 -26.42
CA SER A 26 14.28 6.99 -27.18
C SER A 26 14.88 5.66 -26.70
N ILE A 27 14.04 4.64 -26.61
CA ILE A 27 14.42 3.29 -26.20
C ILE A 27 14.34 2.43 -27.46
N GLY A 28 15.49 1.93 -27.92
CA GLY A 28 15.53 1.12 -29.14
C GLY A 28 14.77 -0.21 -28.99
N ASP A 29 14.24 -0.73 -30.10
CA ASP A 29 13.39 -1.93 -30.16
C ASP A 29 14.01 -3.19 -29.52
N ALA A 30 15.33 -3.33 -29.59
CA ALA A 30 16.04 -4.43 -28.93
C ALA A 30 15.88 -4.38 -27.40
N SER A 31 15.88 -3.18 -26.81
CA SER A 31 15.66 -2.99 -25.37
C SER A 31 14.20 -3.25 -25.01
N ILE A 32 13.25 -2.79 -25.83
CA ILE A 32 11.81 -3.07 -25.63
C ILE A 32 11.54 -4.58 -25.65
N ARG A 33 12.11 -5.31 -26.63
CA ARG A 33 11.99 -6.77 -26.70
C ARG A 33 12.57 -7.45 -25.46
N LYS A 34 13.73 -7.01 -24.97
CA LYS A 34 14.32 -7.55 -23.73
C LYS A 34 13.47 -7.27 -22.50
N LEU A 35 12.85 -6.10 -22.40
CA LEU A 35 11.95 -5.76 -21.28
C LEU A 35 10.74 -6.69 -21.27
N ARG A 36 10.13 -6.94 -22.43
CA ARG A 36 9.00 -7.87 -22.56
C ARG A 36 9.38 -9.31 -22.26
N GLN A 37 10.58 -9.75 -22.65
CA GLN A 37 11.07 -11.10 -22.36
C GLN A 37 11.37 -11.31 -20.88
N ASN A 38 12.01 -10.34 -20.24
CA ASN A 38 12.46 -10.47 -18.84
C ASN A 38 11.39 -10.06 -17.82
N ALA A 39 10.37 -9.29 -18.23
CA ALA A 39 9.27 -8.78 -17.40
C ALA A 39 9.76 -8.30 -16.01
N PRO A 40 10.65 -7.29 -15.96
CA PRO A 40 11.25 -6.85 -14.72
C PRO A 40 10.20 -6.29 -13.77
N ARG A 41 10.34 -6.59 -12.48
CA ARG A 41 9.43 -6.11 -11.43
C ARG A 41 9.65 -4.65 -11.07
N HIS A 42 10.88 -4.20 -11.28
CA HIS A 42 11.30 -2.86 -10.90
C HIS A 42 12.14 -2.26 -12.03
N ILE A 43 11.93 -0.97 -12.26
CA ILE A 43 12.64 -0.19 -13.25
C ILE A 43 13.31 0.99 -12.55
N LEU A 44 14.63 1.08 -12.66
CA LEU A 44 15.44 2.19 -12.16
C LEU A 44 15.85 3.13 -13.29
N ILE A 45 15.80 4.42 -13.02
CA ILE A 45 16.36 5.47 -13.86
C ILE A 45 17.61 6.01 -13.15
N SER A 46 18.79 5.60 -13.63
CA SER A 46 20.08 5.97 -13.05
C SER A 46 20.55 7.32 -13.58
N LEU A 47 20.70 8.30 -12.69
CA LEU A 47 21.23 9.63 -12.99
C LEU A 47 22.76 9.70 -12.97
N LYS A 48 23.43 8.54 -12.94
CA LYS A 48 24.90 8.41 -12.92
C LYS A 48 25.56 9.13 -14.09
N ASN A 49 24.96 9.04 -15.28
CA ASN A 49 25.46 9.64 -16.52
C ASN A 49 24.73 10.93 -16.89
N THR A 50 23.84 11.41 -16.02
CA THR A 50 23.10 12.66 -16.22
C THR A 50 23.90 13.81 -15.63
N VAL A 51 24.24 14.79 -16.45
CA VAL A 51 24.95 16.01 -16.05
C VAL A 51 23.98 16.99 -15.41
N TYR A 52 22.83 17.19 -16.04
CA TYR A 52 21.79 18.14 -15.60
C TYR A 52 20.40 17.65 -16.05
N PHE A 53 19.36 18.03 -15.32
CA PHE A 53 17.98 17.81 -15.72
C PHE A 53 17.08 18.97 -15.26
N ASN A 54 16.05 19.26 -16.05
CA ASN A 54 14.97 20.18 -15.68
C ASN A 54 13.62 19.42 -15.54
N LYS A 55 12.55 20.12 -15.12
CA LYS A 55 11.23 19.51 -14.90
C LYS A 55 10.68 18.86 -16.19
N ILE A 56 10.94 19.47 -17.35
CA ILE A 56 10.47 18.96 -18.65
C ILE A 56 11.14 17.62 -18.96
N GLY A 57 12.48 17.56 -18.93
CA GLY A 57 13.21 16.32 -19.20
C GLY A 57 12.93 15.23 -18.17
N PHE A 58 12.76 15.59 -16.89
CA PHE A 58 12.30 14.67 -15.86
C PHE A 58 10.94 14.04 -16.20
N ASN A 59 9.94 14.87 -16.54
CA ASN A 59 8.60 14.40 -16.90
C ASN A 59 8.62 13.53 -18.16
N LEU A 60 9.37 13.91 -19.19
CA LEU A 60 9.49 13.14 -20.43
C LEU A 60 10.08 11.75 -20.20
N VAL A 61 11.20 11.67 -19.48
CA VAL A 61 11.83 10.38 -19.15
C VAL A 61 10.87 9.52 -18.33
N LEU A 62 10.21 10.13 -17.35
CA LEU A 62 9.25 9.42 -16.53
C LEU A 62 8.04 8.93 -17.33
N GLU A 63 7.49 9.72 -18.25
CA GLU A 63 6.37 9.33 -19.11
C GLU A 63 6.73 8.12 -19.96
N ILE A 64 7.90 8.16 -20.62
CA ILE A 64 8.41 7.06 -21.44
C ILE A 64 8.56 5.78 -20.62
N VAL A 65 9.20 5.89 -19.45
CA VAL A 65 9.41 4.72 -18.56
C VAL A 65 8.09 4.24 -17.97
N SER A 66 7.15 5.13 -17.66
CA SER A 66 5.83 4.79 -17.10
C SER A 66 4.97 3.99 -18.06
N LYS A 67 5.03 4.29 -19.37
CA LYS A 67 4.33 3.48 -20.39
C LYS A 67 4.82 2.02 -20.35
N ILE A 68 6.14 1.83 -20.27
CA ILE A 68 6.76 0.50 -20.17
C ILE A 68 6.44 -0.18 -18.83
N ALA A 69 6.49 0.59 -17.74
CA ALA A 69 6.21 0.07 -16.41
C ALA A 69 4.76 -0.41 -16.31
N LYS A 70 3.79 0.32 -16.87
CA LYS A 70 2.38 -0.08 -16.95
C LYS A 70 2.21 -1.41 -17.70
N GLU A 71 2.91 -1.62 -18.82
CA GLU A 71 2.87 -2.91 -19.56
C GLU A 71 3.35 -4.10 -18.70
N ASN A 72 4.27 -3.88 -17.76
CA ASN A 72 4.88 -4.93 -16.95
C ASN A 72 4.41 -4.94 -15.48
N ASN A 73 3.45 -4.08 -15.13
CA ASN A 73 3.07 -3.76 -13.75
C ASN A 73 4.30 -3.53 -12.84
N ALA A 74 5.30 -2.79 -13.30
CA ALA A 74 6.58 -2.61 -12.62
C ALA A 74 6.62 -1.32 -11.79
N ASP A 75 7.30 -1.34 -10.64
CA ASP A 75 7.57 -0.10 -9.89
C ASP A 75 8.70 0.69 -10.54
N ILE A 76 8.65 2.01 -10.41
CA ILE A 76 9.63 2.93 -10.98
C ILE A 76 10.38 3.62 -9.85
N GLY A 77 11.69 3.79 -10.02
CA GLY A 77 12.48 4.62 -9.13
C GLY A 77 13.65 5.29 -9.81
N PHE A 78 14.20 6.31 -9.16
CA PHE A 78 15.43 6.99 -9.58
C PHE A 78 16.59 6.58 -8.69
N CYS A 79 17.79 6.51 -9.25
CA CYS A 79 19.00 6.25 -8.48
C CYS A 79 20.25 6.97 -8.95
N ASP A 80 21.34 6.85 -8.19
CA ASP A 80 22.67 7.39 -8.50
C ASP A 80 22.69 8.92 -8.63
N TYR A 81 22.28 9.59 -7.56
CA TYR A 81 22.22 11.04 -7.46
C TYR A 81 22.91 11.54 -6.19
N ASN A 82 23.21 12.84 -6.15
CA ASN A 82 23.72 13.52 -4.96
C ASN A 82 22.62 14.35 -4.28
N GLU A 83 22.95 14.98 -3.15
CA GLU A 83 22.00 15.79 -2.37
C GLU A 83 21.32 16.91 -3.20
N LEU A 84 22.07 17.58 -4.09
CA LEU A 84 21.52 18.63 -4.95
C LEU A 84 20.47 18.08 -5.92
N LYS A 85 20.78 16.96 -6.57
CA LYS A 85 19.85 16.26 -7.47
C LYS A 85 18.66 15.69 -6.71
N PHE A 86 18.85 15.13 -5.50
CA PHE A 86 17.76 14.65 -4.66
C PHE A 86 16.75 15.76 -4.31
N LYS A 87 17.24 16.92 -3.87
CA LYS A 87 16.39 18.11 -3.63
C LYS A 87 15.67 18.58 -4.90
N ALA A 88 16.30 18.48 -6.07
CA ALA A 88 15.65 18.80 -7.33
C ALA A 88 14.54 17.79 -7.67
N LEU A 89 14.82 16.49 -7.58
CA LEU A 89 13.84 15.42 -7.80
C LEU A 89 12.63 15.58 -6.89
N LYS A 90 12.83 15.75 -5.58
CA LYS A 90 11.74 15.97 -4.61
C LYS A 90 10.86 17.17 -4.92
N ARG A 91 11.42 18.24 -5.49
CA ARG A 91 10.63 19.41 -5.92
C ARG A 91 9.84 19.13 -7.19
N MET A 92 10.43 18.41 -8.13
CA MET A 92 9.82 18.10 -9.43
C MET A 92 8.76 17.00 -9.32
N SER A 93 8.90 16.09 -8.35
CA SER A 93 8.01 14.96 -8.14
C SER A 93 6.82 15.24 -7.22
N LYS A 94 6.61 16.50 -6.78
CA LYS A 94 5.43 16.84 -5.96
C LYS A 94 4.10 16.49 -6.65
N ASP A 95 4.10 16.56 -7.98
CA ASP A 95 2.94 16.27 -8.83
C ASP A 95 2.96 14.80 -9.34
N VAL A 96 3.92 13.99 -8.88
CA VAL A 96 4.16 12.61 -9.36
C VAL A 96 4.23 11.68 -8.15
N LEU A 97 3.13 10.96 -7.91
CA LEU A 97 2.91 10.33 -6.60
C LEU A 97 3.48 8.91 -6.44
N ASN A 98 4.04 8.31 -7.50
CA ASN A 98 4.30 6.86 -7.51
C ASN A 98 5.73 6.45 -7.92
N VAL A 99 6.76 7.16 -7.44
CA VAL A 99 8.18 6.78 -7.67
C VAL A 99 9.00 6.71 -6.40
N SER A 100 9.95 5.77 -6.35
CA SER A 100 10.97 5.70 -5.29
C SER A 100 12.24 6.46 -5.69
N PHE A 101 13.00 6.91 -4.70
CA PHE A 101 14.29 7.57 -4.85
C PHE A 101 15.32 6.84 -4.00
N PHE A 102 16.40 6.36 -4.61
CA PHE A 102 17.52 5.71 -3.90
C PHE A 102 18.84 6.42 -4.18
N GLU A 103 19.61 6.78 -3.17
CA GLU A 103 20.88 7.50 -3.36
C GLU A 103 21.79 6.83 -4.41
N THR A 104 21.88 5.50 -4.35
CA THR A 104 22.63 4.69 -5.32
C THR A 104 21.81 3.50 -5.80
N SER A 105 22.18 2.98 -6.96
CA SER A 105 21.66 1.70 -7.47
C SER A 105 21.91 0.55 -6.51
N ASN A 106 23.00 0.57 -5.73
CA ASN A 106 23.24 -0.46 -4.69
C ASN A 106 22.24 -0.34 -3.54
N VAL A 107 21.90 0.87 -3.10
CA VAL A 107 20.85 1.09 -2.10
C VAL A 107 19.50 0.59 -2.62
N ALA A 108 19.16 0.87 -3.88
CA ALA A 108 17.92 0.37 -4.50
C ALA A 108 17.82 -1.16 -4.46
N LEU A 109 18.94 -1.87 -4.69
CA LEU A 109 18.96 -3.34 -4.68
C LEU A 109 18.76 -3.94 -3.29
N LEU A 110 19.00 -3.20 -2.21
CA LEU A 110 18.61 -3.65 -0.86
C LEU A 110 17.10 -3.86 -0.76
N PHE A 111 16.30 -3.11 -1.53
CA PHE A 111 14.84 -3.19 -1.55
C PHE A 111 14.31 -4.06 -2.70
N TRP A 112 14.92 -3.96 -3.88
CA TRP A 112 14.38 -4.49 -5.14
C TRP A 112 15.20 -5.63 -5.75
N GLY A 113 16.43 -5.85 -5.27
CA GLY A 113 17.31 -6.91 -5.74
C GLY A 113 16.90 -8.29 -5.22
N THR A 114 17.66 -9.30 -5.64
CA THR A 114 17.52 -10.65 -5.07
C THR A 114 18.10 -10.65 -3.65
N PHE A 115 17.36 -11.21 -2.68
CA PHE A 115 17.89 -11.39 -1.33
C PHE A 115 18.66 -12.70 -1.26
N GLU A 116 19.93 -12.64 -0.85
CA GLU A 116 20.78 -13.81 -0.64
C GLU A 116 20.82 -14.17 0.86
N PRO A 117 20.85 -15.46 1.24
CA PRO A 117 20.92 -15.87 2.64
C PRO A 117 22.09 -15.24 3.43
N ASP A 118 23.24 -15.02 2.77
CA ASP A 118 24.43 -14.39 3.35
C ASP A 118 24.25 -12.88 3.62
N PHE A 119 23.12 -12.31 3.23
CA PHE A 119 22.73 -10.94 3.54
C PHE A 119 21.92 -10.85 4.83
N ALA A 120 21.42 -11.99 5.33
CA ALA A 120 20.71 -12.05 6.60
C ALA A 120 21.58 -11.48 7.72
N ASN A 121 20.97 -10.70 8.60
CA ASN A 121 21.61 -10.07 9.75
C ASN A 121 22.65 -8.96 9.45
N ARG A 122 22.91 -8.61 8.19
CA ARG A 122 23.77 -7.45 7.89
C ARG A 122 23.17 -6.19 8.50
N ARG A 123 24.00 -5.40 9.19
CA ARG A 123 23.53 -4.18 9.84
C ARG A 123 23.48 -3.05 8.82
N ILE A 124 22.40 -2.29 8.88
CA ILE A 124 22.17 -1.16 7.96
C ILE A 124 21.82 0.07 8.78
N ILE A 125 22.59 1.14 8.66
CA ILE A 125 22.18 2.40 9.29
C ILE A 125 21.20 3.15 8.37
N VAL A 126 20.12 3.68 8.95
CA VAL A 126 19.06 4.38 8.22
C VAL A 126 18.90 5.79 8.77
N PHE A 127 18.93 6.79 7.87
CA PHE A 127 18.52 8.15 8.19
C PHE A 127 17.70 8.78 7.08
N ASN A 128 16.55 9.34 7.47
CA ASN A 128 15.73 10.23 6.66
C ASN A 128 15.22 11.38 7.54
N PRO A 129 15.22 12.65 7.08
CA PRO A 129 14.62 13.76 7.83
C PRO A 129 13.11 13.60 8.05
N ASP A 130 12.41 12.91 7.15
CA ASP A 130 11.01 12.55 7.31
C ASP A 130 10.91 11.28 8.18
N ALA A 131 10.22 11.41 9.32
CA ALA A 131 10.09 10.35 10.31
C ALA A 131 9.31 9.13 9.77
N GLU A 132 8.32 9.35 8.91
CA GLU A 132 7.54 8.28 8.29
C GLU A 132 8.40 7.52 7.27
N GLN A 133 9.11 8.22 6.39
CA GLN A 133 10.04 7.58 5.46
C GLN A 133 11.12 6.80 6.19
N LYS A 134 11.68 7.35 7.28
CA LYS A 134 12.68 6.66 8.10
C LYS A 134 12.17 5.31 8.60
N ARG A 135 10.92 5.25 9.06
CA ARG A 135 10.27 4.02 9.54
C ARG A 135 9.99 3.02 8.44
N GLN A 136 9.34 3.46 7.36
CA GLN A 136 8.98 2.59 6.24
C GLN A 136 10.24 1.95 5.63
N ILE A 137 11.34 2.72 5.53
CA ILE A 137 12.63 2.20 5.08
C ILE A 137 13.14 1.11 6.01
N ALA A 138 13.19 1.36 7.32
CA ALA A 138 13.64 0.38 8.30
C ALA A 138 12.79 -0.89 8.26
N LEU A 139 11.47 -0.76 8.22
CA LEU A 139 10.55 -1.88 8.12
C LEU A 139 10.73 -2.72 6.88
N ARG A 140 10.83 -2.09 5.70
CA ARG A 140 11.03 -2.85 4.45
C ARG A 140 12.36 -3.58 4.45
N LEU A 141 13.43 -2.98 4.98
CA LEU A 141 14.72 -3.65 5.13
C LEU A 141 14.64 -4.81 6.11
N SER A 142 14.00 -4.61 7.27
CA SER A 142 13.88 -5.66 8.29
C SER A 142 12.97 -6.80 7.83
N GLY A 143 11.87 -6.51 7.13
CA GLY A 143 11.02 -7.52 6.49
C GLY A 143 11.74 -8.33 5.41
N ARG A 144 12.82 -7.80 4.82
CA ARG A 144 13.67 -8.55 3.89
C ARG A 144 14.74 -9.41 4.57
N GLY A 145 14.99 -9.26 5.87
CA GLY A 145 16.01 -10.04 6.61
C GLY A 145 17.23 -9.24 7.11
N TYR A 146 17.29 -7.94 6.81
CA TYR A 146 18.37 -7.08 7.28
C TYR A 146 18.16 -6.62 8.74
N LYS A 147 19.21 -6.09 9.38
CA LYS A 147 19.14 -5.50 10.73
C LYS A 147 19.32 -3.98 10.68
N PRO A 148 18.25 -3.23 10.37
CA PRO A 148 18.32 -1.78 10.30
C PRO A 148 18.48 -1.16 11.69
N VAL A 149 19.31 -0.13 11.78
CA VAL A 149 19.47 0.74 12.94
C VAL A 149 19.13 2.16 12.51
N ILE A 150 18.08 2.70 13.12
CA ILE A 150 17.63 4.06 12.87
C ILE A 150 18.54 5.03 13.62
N ALA A 151 19.21 5.93 12.90
CA ALA A 151 19.92 7.04 13.51
C ALA A 151 18.93 8.08 14.04
N LYS A 152 19.16 8.56 15.27
CA LYS A 152 18.36 9.60 15.93
C LYS A 152 18.37 10.86 15.09
N ASP A 153 19.57 11.30 14.70
CA ASP A 153 19.79 12.50 13.89
C ASP A 153 20.89 12.31 12.83
N ILE A 154 21.07 13.35 12.01
CA ILE A 154 22.06 13.35 10.93
C ILE A 154 23.51 13.33 11.45
N ASN A 155 23.77 13.81 12.67
CA ASN A 155 25.10 13.84 13.24
C ASN A 155 25.52 12.45 13.67
N GLU A 156 24.64 11.72 14.36
CA GLU A 156 24.84 10.31 14.69
C GLU A 156 25.01 9.47 13.43
N PHE A 157 24.19 9.70 12.40
CA PHE A 157 24.35 9.01 11.13
C PHE A 157 25.75 9.25 10.54
N LYS A 158 26.17 10.51 10.43
CA LYS A 158 27.46 10.87 9.84
C LYS A 158 28.66 10.37 10.63
N SER A 159 28.55 10.20 11.95
CA SER A 159 29.65 9.70 12.78
C SER A 159 29.77 8.17 12.77
N THR A 160 28.66 7.45 12.61
CA THR A 160 28.63 5.98 12.79
C THR A 160 28.44 5.18 11.50
N TYR A 161 28.05 5.79 10.37
CA TYR A 161 27.69 5.02 9.17
C TYR A 161 28.78 4.10 8.62
N LYS A 162 30.06 4.39 8.92
CA LYS A 162 31.20 3.56 8.50
C LYS A 162 31.29 2.24 9.28
N ASP A 163 30.61 2.13 10.42
CA ASP A 163 30.57 0.93 11.26
C ASP A 163 29.51 -0.08 10.80
N PHE A 164 28.79 0.25 9.72
CA PHE A 164 27.72 -0.54 9.14
C PHE A 164 28.08 -1.00 7.73
N GLU A 165 27.59 -2.18 7.36
CA GLU A 165 27.81 -2.79 6.06
C GLU A 165 27.14 -1.99 4.93
N TYR A 166 26.00 -1.36 5.24
CA TYR A 166 25.31 -0.43 4.36
C TYR A 166 24.82 0.79 5.13
N ALA A 167 24.72 1.90 4.40
CA ALA A 167 24.13 3.14 4.87
C ALA A 167 23.03 3.56 3.90
N VAL A 168 21.84 3.85 4.43
CA VAL A 168 20.71 4.37 3.66
C VAL A 168 20.48 5.82 4.03
N TYR A 169 20.84 6.68 3.08
CA TYR A 169 20.68 8.13 3.13
C TYR A 169 20.05 8.61 1.82
N LEU A 170 19.50 9.84 1.80
CA LEU A 170 18.87 10.47 0.62
C LEU A 170 17.96 9.52 -0.16
N THR A 171 17.17 8.73 0.55
CA THR A 171 16.35 7.66 0.00
C THR A 171 14.94 7.83 0.50
N ASP A 172 13.99 7.88 -0.43
CA ASP A 172 12.56 7.88 -0.17
C ASP A 172 11.94 6.72 -0.92
N ILE A 173 11.18 5.89 -0.24
CA ILE A 173 10.48 4.78 -0.89
C ILE A 173 9.04 5.20 -1.19
N LYS A 174 8.54 4.77 -2.35
CA LYS A 174 7.13 4.88 -2.71
C LYS A 174 6.29 4.34 -1.55
N SER A 175 5.42 5.21 -1.03
CA SER A 175 4.46 4.86 0.01
C SER A 175 3.42 3.92 -0.58
N SER A 176 3.01 2.90 0.17
CA SER A 176 1.85 2.07 -0.16
C SER A 176 0.52 2.83 -0.03
N LYS A 177 0.54 4.09 0.43
CA LYS A 177 -0.63 4.97 0.37
C LYS A 177 -0.99 5.24 -1.08
N LYS A 178 -2.02 4.55 -1.57
CA LYS A 178 -2.79 4.98 -2.75
C LYS A 178 -3.20 6.45 -2.54
N ASP A 179 -3.20 7.25 -3.61
CA ASP A 179 -3.45 8.70 -3.59
C ASP A 179 -4.79 9.11 -2.96
N ILE A 180 -5.71 8.14 -2.85
CA ILE A 180 -6.92 8.25 -2.06
C ILE A 180 -6.69 7.48 -0.77
N LYS A 181 -6.80 8.15 0.37
CA LYS A 181 -6.73 7.47 1.68
C LYS A 181 -7.98 6.61 1.84
N ILE A 182 -7.90 5.35 1.45
CA ILE A 182 -8.99 4.39 1.63
C ILE A 182 -8.96 3.88 3.07
N THR A 183 -9.93 4.28 3.87
CA THR A 183 -10.11 3.79 5.24
C THR A 183 -11.31 2.86 5.26
N LEU A 184 -11.16 1.64 5.78
CA LEU A 184 -12.27 0.74 5.99
C LEU A 184 -12.75 0.90 7.44
N LYS A 185 -14.06 1.01 7.64
CA LYS A 185 -14.69 0.95 8.97
C LYS A 185 -16.00 0.20 8.82
N GLU A 186 -16.13 -0.93 9.52
CA GLU A 186 -17.31 -1.81 9.42
C GLU A 186 -17.58 -2.22 7.96
N ASN A 187 -18.79 -1.95 7.45
CA ASN A 187 -19.21 -2.24 6.07
C ASN A 187 -19.02 -1.03 5.12
N VAL A 188 -18.12 -0.12 5.48
CA VAL A 188 -17.96 1.18 4.85
C VAL A 188 -16.55 1.31 4.29
N VAL A 189 -16.46 1.65 3.01
CA VAL A 189 -15.23 2.05 2.32
C VAL A 189 -15.19 3.58 2.26
N ILE A 190 -14.24 4.19 2.95
CA ILE A 190 -14.10 5.64 3.04
C ILE A 190 -12.94 6.09 2.15
N TYR A 191 -13.23 6.82 1.09
CA TYR A 191 -12.27 7.49 0.21
C TYR A 191 -11.98 8.90 0.75
N GLY A 192 -10.83 9.07 1.41
CA GLY A 192 -10.35 10.39 1.82
C GLY A 192 -9.85 11.20 0.62
N ILE A 193 -10.51 12.33 0.35
CA ILE A 193 -10.24 13.19 -0.80
C ILE A 193 -9.47 14.43 -0.36
N ASP A 194 -8.27 14.60 -0.91
CA ASP A 194 -7.48 15.82 -0.79
C ASP A 194 -7.47 16.55 -2.15
N GLY A 195 -8.50 17.36 -2.45
CA GLY A 195 -8.56 18.14 -3.69
C GLY A 195 -9.94 18.23 -4.36
N PHE A 196 -9.97 18.35 -5.69
CA PHE A 196 -11.22 18.48 -6.44
C PHE A 196 -11.69 17.11 -6.96
N ILE A 197 -12.99 16.84 -6.92
CA ILE A 197 -13.59 15.72 -7.67
C ILE A 197 -13.93 16.27 -9.06
N ASP A 198 -13.05 16.01 -10.01
CA ASP A 198 -13.12 16.47 -11.40
C ASP A 198 -12.72 15.36 -12.39
N SER A 199 -12.49 15.71 -13.65
CA SER A 199 -12.06 14.76 -14.68
C SER A 199 -10.71 14.11 -14.35
N SER A 200 -9.76 14.85 -13.76
CA SER A 200 -8.46 14.31 -13.34
C SER A 200 -8.62 13.31 -12.20
N PHE A 201 -9.48 13.60 -11.23
CA PHE A 201 -9.82 12.63 -10.19
C PHE A 201 -10.44 11.36 -10.79
N SER A 202 -11.39 11.53 -11.70
CA SER A 202 -12.11 10.42 -12.35
C SER A 202 -11.18 9.51 -13.16
N GLU A 203 -10.21 10.09 -13.87
CA GLU A 203 -9.20 9.34 -14.65
C GLU A 203 -8.21 8.57 -13.78
N ASN A 204 -7.91 9.07 -12.59
CA ASN A 204 -6.98 8.44 -11.65
C ASN A 204 -7.67 7.56 -10.60
N PHE A 205 -9.00 7.55 -10.55
CA PHE A 205 -9.76 6.74 -9.62
C PHE A 205 -9.60 5.26 -9.93
N ASP A 206 -9.27 4.47 -8.92
CA ASP A 206 -9.06 3.03 -9.05
C ASP A 206 -10.41 2.29 -9.16
N TYR A 207 -11.04 2.43 -10.32
CA TYR A 207 -12.37 1.90 -10.60
C TYR A 207 -12.45 0.36 -10.47
N LYS A 208 -11.35 -0.33 -10.78
CA LYS A 208 -11.24 -1.79 -10.59
C LYS A 208 -11.38 -2.14 -9.10
N VAL A 209 -10.80 -1.34 -8.20
CA VAL A 209 -10.91 -1.54 -6.75
C VAL A 209 -12.33 -1.31 -6.26
N PHE A 210 -12.96 -0.23 -6.69
CA PHE A 210 -14.34 0.06 -6.36
C PHE A 210 -15.30 -1.09 -6.73
N LEU A 211 -15.25 -1.56 -7.98
CA LEU A 211 -16.06 -2.69 -8.44
C LEU A 211 -15.77 -3.99 -7.66
N ASN A 212 -14.51 -4.20 -7.27
CA ASN A 212 -14.16 -5.38 -6.49
C ASN A 212 -14.66 -5.29 -5.06
N SER A 213 -14.59 -4.12 -4.41
CA SER A 213 -15.18 -3.90 -3.10
C SER A 213 -16.70 -4.16 -3.09
N LEU A 214 -17.41 -3.75 -4.15
CA LEU A 214 -18.83 -4.09 -4.33
C LEU A 214 -19.07 -5.60 -4.37
N LYS A 215 -18.24 -6.35 -5.11
CA LYS A 215 -18.33 -7.82 -5.20
C LYS A 215 -17.98 -8.52 -3.89
N VAL A 216 -17.07 -7.95 -3.10
CA VAL A 216 -16.69 -8.47 -1.79
C VAL A 216 -17.86 -8.35 -0.80
N GLY A 217 -18.71 -7.33 -0.95
CA GLY A 217 -19.93 -7.17 -0.17
C GLY A 217 -20.04 -5.84 0.58
N PHE A 218 -19.08 -4.93 0.38
CA PHE A 218 -19.12 -3.61 1.00
C PHE A 218 -20.40 -2.85 0.60
N LYS A 219 -21.12 -2.32 1.59
CA LYS A 219 -22.45 -1.70 1.38
C LYS A 219 -22.41 -0.18 1.31
N PHE A 220 -21.42 0.46 1.89
CA PHE A 220 -21.32 1.91 1.90
C PHE A 220 -19.99 2.38 1.34
N PHE A 221 -20.04 3.34 0.42
CA PHE A 221 -18.87 3.96 -0.19
C PHE A 221 -18.90 5.46 0.10
N VAL A 222 -18.15 5.87 1.12
CA VAL A 222 -18.10 7.25 1.60
C VAL A 222 -16.97 8.00 0.91
N PHE A 223 -17.25 9.17 0.35
CA PHE A 223 -16.25 10.10 -0.15
C PHE A 223 -16.13 11.26 0.85
N ASP A 224 -15.01 11.30 1.56
CA ASP A 224 -14.74 12.30 2.60
C ASP A 224 -14.00 13.51 2.02
N MET A 225 -14.69 14.65 2.01
CA MET A 225 -14.27 15.91 1.39
C MET A 225 -13.83 16.97 2.41
N ASN A 226 -13.61 16.60 3.68
CA ASN A 226 -13.35 17.52 4.79
C ASN A 226 -12.16 18.49 4.57
N LYS A 227 -11.16 18.14 3.74
CA LYS A 227 -10.05 19.03 3.39
C LYS A 227 -10.32 19.79 2.09
N SER A 228 -10.94 20.97 2.20
CA SER A 228 -11.01 21.99 1.14
C SER A 228 -11.31 21.45 -0.27
N SER A 229 -12.28 20.53 -0.36
CA SER A 229 -12.59 19.82 -1.60
C SER A 229 -13.87 20.39 -2.22
N SER A 230 -13.92 20.47 -3.54
CA SER A 230 -15.15 20.84 -4.27
C SER A 230 -15.34 19.93 -5.48
N ILE A 231 -16.57 19.88 -5.98
CA ILE A 231 -16.99 18.98 -7.05
C ILE A 231 -17.52 19.80 -8.23
N ASN A 232 -17.12 19.44 -9.45
CA ASN A 232 -17.64 20.04 -10.67
C ASN A 232 -18.64 19.11 -11.37
N ILE A 233 -19.19 19.55 -12.49
CA ILE A 233 -20.17 18.77 -13.26
C ILE A 233 -19.64 17.40 -13.72
N HIS A 234 -18.34 17.30 -14.03
CA HIS A 234 -17.71 16.03 -14.41
C HIS A 234 -17.55 15.09 -13.22
N GLY A 235 -17.21 15.63 -12.04
CA GLY A 235 -17.18 14.87 -10.80
C GLY A 235 -18.55 14.34 -10.39
N VAL A 236 -19.61 15.16 -10.53
CA VAL A 236 -21.00 14.70 -10.28
C VAL A 236 -21.37 13.57 -11.25
N SER A 237 -21.10 13.74 -12.55
CA SER A 237 -21.36 12.69 -13.54
C SER A 237 -20.61 11.39 -13.26
N PHE A 238 -19.38 11.50 -12.75
CA PHE A 238 -18.58 10.35 -12.33
C PHE A 238 -19.18 9.64 -11.11
N LEU A 239 -19.52 10.38 -10.06
CA LEU A 239 -20.15 9.79 -8.86
C LEU A 239 -21.52 9.20 -9.17
N ALA A 240 -22.31 9.83 -10.05
CA ALA A 240 -23.58 9.28 -10.51
C ALA A 240 -23.40 7.91 -11.19
N LYS A 241 -22.35 7.75 -12.00
CA LYS A 241 -22.00 6.45 -12.59
C LYS A 241 -21.69 5.41 -11.52
N LEU A 242 -20.88 5.76 -10.53
CA LEU A 242 -20.57 4.85 -9.42
C LEU A 242 -21.84 4.52 -8.60
N ALA A 243 -22.73 5.48 -8.39
CA ALA A 243 -23.96 5.29 -7.62
C ALA A 243 -24.89 4.28 -8.31
N MET A 244 -25.01 4.35 -9.65
CA MET A 244 -25.75 3.36 -10.42
C MET A 244 -25.17 1.94 -10.24
N GLU A 245 -23.84 1.82 -10.26
CA GLU A 245 -23.17 0.53 -10.03
C GLU A 245 -23.34 0.04 -8.60
N CYS A 246 -23.28 0.92 -7.60
CA CYS A 246 -23.59 0.58 -6.21
C CYS A 246 -25.01 0.01 -6.09
N ALA A 247 -25.99 0.64 -6.74
CA ALA A 247 -27.39 0.22 -6.68
C ALA A 247 -27.60 -1.21 -7.21
N GLU A 248 -26.87 -1.63 -8.25
CA GLU A 248 -26.93 -3.02 -8.77
C GLU A 248 -26.49 -4.07 -7.74
N TYR A 249 -25.62 -3.71 -6.79
CA TYR A 249 -25.09 -4.60 -5.75
C TYR A 249 -25.76 -4.37 -4.38
N GLY A 250 -26.81 -3.56 -4.33
CA GLY A 250 -27.48 -3.17 -3.08
C GLY A 250 -26.53 -2.43 -2.13
N ALA A 251 -25.68 -1.56 -2.67
CA ALA A 251 -24.78 -0.67 -1.95
C ALA A 251 -25.16 0.79 -2.25
N THR A 252 -24.62 1.73 -1.47
CA THR A 252 -24.90 3.17 -1.59
C THR A 252 -23.63 4.01 -1.46
N ILE A 253 -23.64 5.18 -2.09
CA ILE A 253 -22.59 6.19 -1.94
C ILE A 253 -23.04 7.28 -0.97
N ALA A 254 -22.12 7.71 -0.12
CA ALA A 254 -22.29 8.91 0.71
C ALA A 254 -21.15 9.91 0.46
N LEU A 255 -21.47 11.20 0.49
CA LEU A 255 -20.53 12.31 0.45
C LEU A 255 -20.54 13.02 1.80
N CYS A 256 -19.38 13.07 2.45
CA CYS A 256 -19.19 13.74 3.73
C CYS A 256 -18.34 15.00 3.56
N GLY A 257 -18.66 16.08 4.28
CA GLY A 257 -17.81 17.28 4.29
C GLY A 257 -18.02 18.24 3.11
N LEU A 258 -19.04 18.00 2.28
CA LEU A 258 -19.38 18.88 1.18
C LEU A 258 -20.04 20.17 1.69
N LYS A 259 -19.43 21.33 1.41
CA LYS A 259 -20.01 22.65 1.72
C LYS A 259 -21.12 23.00 0.73
N LYS A 260 -22.35 22.58 1.01
CA LYS A 260 -23.54 22.80 0.16
C LYS A 260 -23.72 24.28 -0.23
N GLU A 261 -23.28 25.21 0.63
CA GLU A 261 -23.37 26.66 0.42
C GLU A 261 -22.46 27.18 -0.71
N SER A 262 -21.43 26.42 -1.07
CA SER A 262 -20.46 26.75 -2.12
C SER A 262 -20.78 26.11 -3.47
N MET A 263 -21.87 25.35 -3.54
CA MET A 263 -22.29 24.58 -4.71
C MET A 263 -23.47 25.24 -5.43
N SER A 264 -23.57 25.02 -6.75
CA SER A 264 -24.81 25.34 -7.46
C SER A 264 -25.93 24.38 -7.02
N LYS A 265 -27.15 24.90 -6.86
CA LYS A 265 -28.31 24.08 -6.47
C LYS A 265 -28.55 22.91 -7.42
N ALA A 266 -28.31 23.10 -8.72
CA ALA A 266 -28.44 22.07 -9.74
C ALA A 266 -27.55 20.85 -9.44
N LEU A 267 -26.27 21.06 -9.12
CA LEU A 267 -25.34 19.96 -8.81
C LEU A 267 -25.70 19.24 -7.49
N VAL A 268 -26.28 19.94 -6.52
CA VAL A 268 -26.76 19.29 -5.29
C VAL A 268 -27.96 18.39 -5.60
N TYR A 269 -28.91 18.86 -6.40
CA TYR A 269 -30.05 18.07 -6.84
C TYR A 269 -29.61 16.86 -7.68
N ASP A 270 -28.67 17.03 -8.60
CA ASP A 270 -28.16 15.91 -9.41
C ASP A 270 -27.54 14.79 -8.55
N LEU A 271 -26.84 15.14 -7.47
CA LEU A 271 -26.28 14.16 -6.53
C LEU A 271 -27.37 13.44 -5.73
N GLU A 272 -28.33 14.20 -5.18
CA GLU A 272 -29.45 13.65 -4.40
C GLU A 272 -30.37 12.77 -5.27
N ASP A 273 -30.65 13.17 -6.52
CA ASP A 273 -31.46 12.43 -7.49
C ASP A 273 -30.82 11.10 -7.91
N CYS A 274 -29.48 11.01 -7.88
CA CYS A 274 -28.74 9.77 -8.10
C CYS A 274 -28.71 8.84 -6.87
N GLY A 275 -29.41 9.19 -5.79
CA GLY A 275 -29.42 8.43 -4.54
C GLY A 275 -28.13 8.53 -3.72
N ILE A 276 -27.31 9.57 -3.96
CA ILE A 276 -26.10 9.80 -3.17
C ILE A 276 -26.47 10.56 -1.90
N LEU A 277 -26.09 9.99 -0.75
CA LEU A 277 -26.38 10.57 0.56
C LEU A 277 -25.39 11.70 0.88
N LEU A 278 -25.87 12.81 1.44
CA LEU A 278 -25.04 13.99 1.73
C LEU A 278 -25.00 14.28 3.23
N TYR A 279 -23.81 14.22 3.83
CA TYR A 279 -23.55 14.49 5.25
C TYR A 279 -22.56 15.64 5.44
N ARG A 280 -22.64 16.34 6.58
CA ARG A 280 -21.67 17.41 6.87
C ARG A 280 -20.34 16.88 7.35
N SER A 281 -20.30 15.69 7.95
CA SER A 281 -19.08 15.03 8.42
C SER A 281 -19.19 13.51 8.26
N ILE A 282 -18.07 12.81 8.44
CA ILE A 282 -18.07 11.34 8.56
C ILE A 282 -18.81 10.90 9.83
N GLU A 283 -18.68 11.66 10.91
CA GLU A 283 -19.31 11.35 12.21
C GLU A 283 -20.84 11.39 12.07
N ASP A 284 -21.39 12.36 11.34
CA ASP A 284 -22.82 12.46 11.08
C ASP A 284 -23.34 11.24 10.29
N PHE A 285 -22.55 10.73 9.35
CA PHE A 285 -22.90 9.51 8.61
C PHE A 285 -22.94 8.29 9.55
N PHE A 286 -21.93 8.12 10.42
CA PHE A 286 -21.88 6.99 11.35
C PHE A 286 -22.93 7.05 12.47
N ASN A 287 -23.48 8.23 12.77
CA ASN A 287 -24.53 8.42 13.77
C ASN A 287 -25.95 8.31 13.18
N ASP A 288 -26.08 8.03 11.88
CA ASP A 288 -27.37 7.86 11.20
C ASP A 288 -27.77 6.37 11.15
N ASP A 289 -28.26 5.88 12.28
CA ASP A 289 -28.65 4.48 12.48
C ASP A 289 -29.68 4.01 11.43
N ALA A 290 -30.60 4.88 11.01
CA ALA A 290 -31.65 4.55 10.04
C ALA A 290 -31.09 4.25 8.64
N THR A 291 -30.01 4.93 8.26
CA THR A 291 -29.33 4.72 6.97
C THR A 291 -28.44 3.48 7.01
N ILE A 292 -27.74 3.25 8.12
CA ILE A 292 -26.84 2.11 8.29
C ILE A 292 -27.63 0.81 8.40
N GLU A 293 -28.78 0.82 9.08
CA GLU A 293 -29.71 -0.31 9.17
C GLU A 293 -30.56 -0.49 7.90
N GLY A 294 -30.95 0.61 7.23
CA GLY A 294 -31.85 0.60 6.07
C GLY A 294 -31.20 0.37 4.71
N GLY A 295 -29.88 0.61 4.57
CA GLY A 295 -29.13 0.40 3.32
C GLY A 295 -28.89 -1.06 2.95
N GLY A 296 -29.16 -1.98 3.88
CA GLY A 296 -29.15 -3.42 3.62
C GLY A 296 -30.47 -3.86 2.99
N ALA A 297 -30.53 -3.89 1.65
CA ALA A 297 -31.54 -4.74 1.01
C ALA A 297 -31.44 -6.15 1.61
N THR A 298 -32.58 -6.65 2.10
CA THR A 298 -32.80 -7.92 2.81
C THR A 298 -32.54 -9.15 1.95
N ALA A 299 -31.32 -9.29 1.45
CA ALA A 299 -30.79 -10.57 1.02
C ALA A 299 -29.97 -11.13 2.19
N GLU A 300 -30.41 -12.25 2.77
CA GLU A 300 -29.58 -13.01 3.71
C GLU A 300 -28.20 -13.26 3.08
N ASP A 301 -27.16 -12.62 3.64
CA ASP A 301 -25.77 -12.85 3.22
C ASP A 301 -25.43 -14.31 3.49
N ARG A 302 -25.41 -15.12 2.42
CA ARG A 302 -25.03 -16.52 2.52
C ARG A 302 -23.56 -16.61 2.94
N PRO A 303 -23.22 -17.42 3.96
CA PRO A 303 -21.83 -17.56 4.41
C PRO A 303 -20.93 -18.00 3.26
N LYS A 304 -19.84 -17.26 3.02
CA LYS A 304 -18.89 -17.55 1.96
C LYS A 304 -17.83 -18.53 2.49
N ASN A 305 -17.80 -19.73 1.91
CA ASN A 305 -16.78 -20.72 2.25
C ASN A 305 -15.45 -20.40 1.53
N ILE A 306 -14.34 -20.70 2.18
CA ILE A 306 -13.00 -20.66 1.56
C ILE A 306 -12.94 -21.53 0.30
N THR A 307 -12.27 -21.05 -0.75
CA THR A 307 -12.12 -21.78 -2.01
C THR A 307 -10.93 -22.74 -1.97
N LYS A 308 -10.92 -23.72 -2.87
CA LYS A 308 -9.79 -24.64 -3.04
C LYS A 308 -8.50 -23.90 -3.40
N ASP A 309 -8.59 -22.90 -4.28
CA ASP A 309 -7.43 -22.12 -4.71
C ASP A 309 -6.76 -21.38 -3.54
N LEU A 310 -7.55 -20.88 -2.58
CA LEU A 310 -7.04 -20.26 -1.36
C LEU A 310 -6.37 -21.26 -0.42
N ILE A 311 -6.94 -22.47 -0.32
CA ILE A 311 -6.34 -23.57 0.45
C ILE A 311 -4.98 -23.98 -0.15
N ASP A 312 -4.87 -23.98 -1.48
CA ASP A 312 -3.64 -24.39 -2.18
C ASP A 312 -2.50 -23.38 -1.97
N VAL A 313 -2.79 -22.07 -1.88
CA VAL A 313 -1.76 -21.04 -1.64
C VAL A 313 -1.46 -20.80 -0.16
N LEU A 314 -2.38 -21.16 0.75
CA LEU A 314 -2.30 -20.90 2.18
C LEU A 314 -0.96 -21.30 2.83
N PRO A 315 -0.38 -22.50 2.59
CA PRO A 315 0.87 -22.88 3.23
C PRO A 315 2.02 -21.91 2.94
N ASN A 316 2.06 -21.36 1.71
CA ASN A 316 3.10 -20.42 1.31
C ASN A 316 2.82 -19.01 1.83
N VAL A 317 1.56 -18.57 1.83
CA VAL A 317 1.15 -17.30 2.46
C VAL A 317 1.52 -17.31 3.95
N LEU A 318 1.17 -18.40 4.65
CA LEU A 318 1.50 -18.58 6.06
C LEU A 318 3.01 -18.56 6.29
N LYS A 319 3.79 -19.23 5.43
CA LYS A 319 5.26 -19.19 5.50
C LYS A 319 5.79 -17.76 5.35
N VAL A 320 5.30 -16.99 4.37
CA VAL A 320 5.70 -15.58 4.19
C VAL A 320 5.41 -14.76 5.45
N ILE A 321 4.25 -14.96 6.08
CA ILE A 321 3.88 -14.26 7.33
C ILE A 321 4.83 -14.66 8.46
N MET A 322 5.02 -15.96 8.69
CA MET A 322 5.91 -16.47 9.73
C MET A 322 7.34 -15.98 9.55
N ASP A 323 7.89 -16.03 8.34
CA ASP A 323 9.23 -15.54 8.00
C ASP A 323 9.33 -14.02 8.23
N THR A 324 8.26 -13.26 7.99
CA THR A 324 8.23 -11.81 8.24
C THR A 324 8.25 -11.50 9.73
N ILE A 325 7.38 -12.15 10.50
CA ILE A 325 7.32 -11.98 11.95
C ILE A 325 8.64 -12.41 12.59
N ALA A 326 9.20 -13.54 12.18
CA ALA A 326 10.49 -14.03 12.67
C ALA A 326 11.63 -13.05 12.37
N SER A 327 11.66 -12.46 11.18
CA SER A 327 12.66 -11.48 10.79
C SER A 327 12.57 -10.17 11.60
N LEU A 328 11.36 -9.68 11.84
CA LEU A 328 11.13 -8.42 12.57
C LEU A 328 11.34 -8.58 14.08
N SER A 329 10.92 -9.70 14.65
CA SER A 329 11.07 -9.99 16.09
C SER A 329 12.45 -10.55 16.45
N ASN A 330 13.14 -11.16 15.49
CA ASN A 330 14.28 -12.04 15.72
C ASN A 330 13.94 -13.21 16.69
N LEU A 331 12.71 -13.72 16.59
CA LEU A 331 12.18 -14.84 17.39
C LEU A 331 11.71 -15.99 16.49
N PRO A 332 11.76 -17.25 16.97
CA PRO A 332 11.16 -18.36 16.24
C PRO A 332 9.63 -18.19 16.18
N VAL A 333 9.06 -18.52 15.03
CA VAL A 333 7.60 -18.57 14.83
C VAL A 333 7.25 -19.99 14.39
N THR A 334 6.34 -20.65 15.10
CA THR A 334 5.92 -22.02 14.78
C THR A 334 4.41 -22.12 14.65
N ARG A 335 3.94 -23.12 13.90
CA ARG A 335 2.52 -23.40 13.71
C ARG A 335 2.07 -24.44 14.73
N THR A 336 1.05 -24.10 15.51
CA THR A 336 0.51 -24.97 16.56
C THR A 336 -0.65 -25.81 16.04
N THR A 337 -1.69 -25.18 15.50
CA THR A 337 -2.88 -25.87 14.97
C THR A 337 -3.39 -25.24 13.68
N THR A 338 -4.24 -25.97 12.96
CA THR A 338 -4.93 -25.49 11.74
C THR A 338 -6.32 -26.09 11.70
N ASP A 339 -7.34 -25.24 11.68
CA ASP A 339 -8.74 -25.63 11.80
C ASP A 339 -9.58 -24.87 10.75
N ILE A 340 -10.62 -25.51 10.21
CA ILE A 340 -11.64 -24.82 9.41
C ILE A 340 -12.75 -24.39 10.37
N ALA A 341 -12.80 -23.10 10.68
CA ALA A 341 -13.67 -22.56 11.72
C ALA A 341 -14.15 -21.15 11.37
N ASN A 342 -15.12 -20.68 12.15
CA ASN A 342 -15.49 -19.28 12.21
C ASN A 342 -14.40 -18.52 13.00
N PHE A 343 -14.19 -17.24 12.67
CA PHE A 343 -13.19 -16.46 13.38
C PHE A 343 -13.65 -16.09 14.79
N SER A 344 -12.77 -16.29 15.76
CA SER A 344 -12.97 -15.89 17.15
C SER A 344 -11.61 -15.76 17.86
N CYS A 345 -11.45 -14.72 18.67
CA CYS A 345 -10.30 -14.56 19.56
C CYS A 345 -10.70 -13.78 20.82
N ASP A 346 -9.77 -13.71 21.78
CA ASP A 346 -9.88 -12.88 22.97
C ASP A 346 -9.48 -11.43 22.64
N GLU A 347 -10.47 -10.55 22.47
CA GLU A 347 -10.29 -9.15 22.07
C GLU A 347 -9.45 -8.34 23.09
N GLU A 348 -9.44 -8.73 24.36
CA GLU A 348 -8.64 -8.05 25.38
C GLU A 348 -7.16 -8.46 25.30
N LYS A 349 -6.88 -9.70 24.91
CA LYS A 349 -5.54 -10.26 24.80
C LYS A 349 -4.80 -9.85 23.52
N PHE A 350 -5.51 -9.76 22.40
CA PHE A 350 -4.90 -9.60 21.08
C PHE A 350 -5.02 -8.17 20.53
N CYS A 351 -3.98 -7.72 19.82
CA CYS A 351 -4.11 -6.69 18.79
C CYS A 351 -4.57 -7.37 17.51
N MET A 352 -5.66 -6.89 16.92
CA MET A 352 -6.28 -7.50 15.74
C MET A 352 -6.19 -6.56 14.55
N GLY A 353 -5.86 -7.11 13.39
CA GLY A 353 -5.88 -6.35 12.17
C GLY A 353 -6.08 -7.21 10.95
N SER A 354 -6.62 -6.60 9.90
CA SER A 354 -7.01 -7.30 8.70
C SER A 354 -6.54 -6.57 7.45
N VAL A 355 -6.36 -7.37 6.41
CA VAL A 355 -6.07 -6.89 5.06
C VAL A 355 -6.84 -7.79 4.09
N ALA A 356 -7.52 -7.17 3.14
CA ALA A 356 -8.12 -7.88 2.03
C ALA A 356 -7.24 -7.78 0.79
N PHE A 357 -7.27 -8.81 -0.05
CA PHE A 357 -6.66 -8.78 -1.36
C PHE A 357 -7.60 -9.35 -2.43
N TYR A 358 -7.50 -8.79 -3.63
CA TYR A 358 -8.40 -9.09 -4.74
C TYR A 358 -7.67 -9.10 -6.08
N GLY A 359 -8.18 -9.86 -7.04
CA GLY A 359 -7.59 -10.07 -8.36
C GLY A 359 -7.97 -11.44 -8.92
N ASP A 360 -6.97 -12.25 -9.23
CA ASP A 360 -7.20 -13.67 -9.60
C ASP A 360 -7.74 -14.47 -8.41
N MET A 361 -7.44 -14.02 -7.18
CA MET A 361 -7.96 -14.55 -5.93
C MET A 361 -8.51 -13.41 -5.08
N ASN A 362 -9.63 -13.67 -4.39
CA ASN A 362 -10.23 -12.74 -3.46
C ASN A 362 -10.25 -13.38 -2.07
N ALA A 363 -9.67 -12.69 -1.10
CA ALA A 363 -9.67 -13.14 0.29
C ALA A 363 -9.42 -11.98 1.25
N LYS A 364 -9.77 -12.20 2.50
CA LYS A 364 -9.40 -11.38 3.65
C LYS A 364 -8.56 -12.22 4.59
N PHE A 365 -7.43 -11.68 5.04
CA PHE A 365 -6.73 -12.26 6.17
C PHE A 365 -6.86 -11.38 7.40
N ILE A 366 -6.95 -12.02 8.56
CA ILE A 366 -6.89 -11.40 9.88
C ILE A 366 -5.65 -11.97 10.58
N LEU A 367 -4.84 -11.08 11.13
CA LEU A 367 -3.73 -11.43 12.00
C LEU A 367 -4.06 -10.88 13.39
N CYS A 368 -3.91 -11.74 14.40
CA CYS A 368 -4.04 -11.40 15.80
C CYS A 368 -2.72 -11.71 16.47
N LEU A 369 -2.10 -10.72 17.09
CA LEU A 369 -0.87 -10.90 17.86
C LEU A 369 -1.12 -10.46 19.29
N GLU A 370 -0.63 -11.22 20.27
CA GLU A 370 -0.67 -10.76 21.66
C GLU A 370 -0.09 -9.33 21.78
N LYS A 371 -0.73 -8.47 22.57
CA LYS A 371 -0.31 -7.06 22.73
C LYS A 371 1.18 -6.92 23.06
N TYR A 372 1.71 -7.82 23.89
CA TYR A 372 3.12 -7.87 24.24
C TYR A 372 4.02 -8.27 23.06
N ALA A 373 3.59 -9.24 22.23
CA ALA A 373 4.31 -9.64 21.02
C ALA A 373 4.40 -8.49 20.03
N VAL A 374 3.32 -7.73 19.82
CA VAL A 374 3.35 -6.55 18.94
C VAL A 374 4.35 -5.52 19.45
N HIS A 375 4.45 -5.30 20.76
CA HIS A 375 5.41 -4.34 21.32
C HIS A 375 6.86 -4.77 21.04
N ARG A 376 7.16 -6.07 21.13
CA ARG A 376 8.49 -6.61 20.78
C ARG A 376 8.78 -6.51 19.29
N ILE A 377 7.83 -6.88 18.43
CA ILE A 377 7.98 -6.85 16.97
C ILE A 377 8.14 -5.41 16.48
N CYS A 378 7.32 -4.50 17.00
CA CYS A 378 7.28 -3.10 16.58
C CYS A 378 8.27 -2.21 17.36
N LYS A 379 9.18 -2.79 18.15
CA LYS A 379 10.14 -2.02 18.96
C LYS A 379 10.99 -1.05 18.14
N ILE A 380 11.33 -1.42 16.90
CA ILE A 380 12.06 -0.53 15.97
C ILE A 380 11.25 0.73 15.64
N LEU A 381 9.91 0.64 15.64
CA LEU A 381 8.99 1.73 15.35
C LEU A 381 8.69 2.60 16.57
N LEU A 382 8.54 1.97 17.73
CA LEU A 382 8.10 2.60 18.99
C LEU A 382 9.24 3.32 19.74
N GLN A 383 10.21 3.91 19.02
CA GLN A 383 11.32 4.63 19.67
C GLN A 383 10.80 5.80 20.52
N GLU A 384 11.46 6.08 21.64
CA GLU A 384 11.12 7.18 22.55
C GLU A 384 11.05 8.51 21.78
N GLY A 385 9.95 9.24 21.95
CA GLY A 385 9.71 10.53 21.29
C GLY A 385 9.10 10.45 19.88
N SER A 386 8.78 9.27 19.37
CA SER A 386 8.17 9.10 18.03
C SER A 386 6.71 9.57 17.94
N GLY A 387 5.97 9.62 19.06
CA GLY A 387 4.55 10.00 19.11
C GLY A 387 3.59 9.00 18.46
N ILE A 388 4.09 7.82 18.06
CA ILE A 388 3.34 6.81 17.30
C ILE A 388 2.52 5.95 18.25
N SER A 389 1.26 5.74 17.88
CA SER A 389 0.39 4.82 18.60
C SER A 389 0.69 3.36 18.28
N MET A 390 0.32 2.47 19.20
CA MET A 390 0.44 1.02 19.00
C MET A 390 -0.31 0.54 17.75
N THR A 391 -1.47 1.14 17.48
CA THR A 391 -2.33 0.88 16.32
C THR A 391 -1.62 1.21 15.01
N GLU A 392 -0.97 2.38 14.92
CA GLU A 392 -0.21 2.78 13.73
C GLU A 392 0.98 1.85 13.49
N ALA A 393 1.74 1.52 14.54
CA ALA A 393 2.86 0.61 14.43
C ALA A 393 2.42 -0.79 13.95
N TYR A 394 1.25 -1.25 14.39
CA TYR A 394 0.68 -2.52 13.96
C TYR A 394 0.16 -2.48 12.52
N ALA A 395 -0.43 -1.37 12.08
CA ALA A 395 -0.83 -1.17 10.69
C ALA A 395 0.38 -1.17 9.74
N ASP A 396 1.49 -0.56 10.16
CA ASP A 396 2.75 -0.59 9.41
C ASP A 396 3.30 -2.03 9.28
N LEU A 397 3.26 -2.82 10.36
CA LEU A 397 3.61 -4.25 10.33
C LEU A 397 2.77 -5.03 9.30
N LEU A 398 1.45 -4.85 9.32
CA LEU A 398 0.54 -5.50 8.38
C LEU A 398 0.80 -5.06 6.93
N SER A 399 1.21 -3.81 6.72
CA SER A 399 1.59 -3.31 5.38
C SER A 399 2.82 -4.05 4.85
N VAL A 400 3.84 -4.25 5.69
CA VAL A 400 5.05 -5.02 5.31
C VAL A 400 4.70 -6.47 4.97
N ILE A 401 3.85 -7.10 5.77
CA ILE A 401 3.38 -8.47 5.53
C ILE A 401 2.64 -8.53 4.18
N SER A 402 1.75 -7.58 3.92
CA SER A 402 0.97 -7.49 2.68
C SER A 402 1.87 -7.31 1.45
N ASP A 403 2.82 -6.38 1.50
CA ASP A 403 3.80 -6.13 0.43
C ASP A 403 4.58 -7.44 0.09
N ARG A 404 4.92 -8.24 1.11
CA ARG A 404 5.62 -9.52 0.90
C ARG A 404 4.74 -10.62 0.33
N ILE A 405 3.48 -10.72 0.78
CA ILE A 405 2.52 -11.67 0.21
C ILE A 405 2.25 -11.30 -1.26
N GLU A 406 2.04 -10.02 -1.57
CA GLU A 406 1.85 -9.52 -2.94
C GLU A 406 3.04 -9.89 -3.82
N ALA A 407 4.26 -9.60 -3.36
CA ALA A 407 5.48 -9.91 -4.09
C ALA A 407 5.60 -11.43 -4.38
N TRP A 408 5.16 -12.27 -3.45
CA TRP A 408 5.14 -13.72 -3.61
C TRP A 408 4.05 -14.18 -4.59
N LEU A 409 2.81 -13.69 -4.47
CA LEU A 409 1.71 -14.02 -5.40
C LEU A 409 2.07 -13.64 -6.83
N LYS A 410 2.61 -12.44 -7.01
CA LYS A 410 3.10 -11.96 -8.30
C LYS A 410 4.24 -12.84 -8.86
N ASN A 411 5.02 -13.54 -8.03
CA ASN A 411 6.08 -14.47 -8.49
C ASN A 411 5.47 -15.72 -9.09
N GLN A 412 4.30 -16.11 -8.58
CA GLN A 412 3.49 -17.21 -9.09
C GLN A 412 2.58 -16.78 -10.26
N LYS A 413 2.75 -15.55 -10.78
CA LYS A 413 1.88 -14.95 -11.81
C LYS A 413 0.41 -14.84 -11.37
N ILE A 414 0.17 -14.71 -10.07
CA ILE A 414 -1.15 -14.42 -9.49
C ILE A 414 -1.23 -12.91 -9.29
N GLU A 415 -2.16 -12.24 -9.98
CA GLU A 415 -2.45 -10.83 -9.75
C GLU A 415 -3.31 -10.68 -8.50
N ALA A 416 -2.79 -9.99 -7.49
CA ALA A 416 -3.50 -9.66 -6.26
C ALA A 416 -3.14 -8.25 -5.84
N ASN A 417 -4.15 -7.43 -5.58
CA ASN A 417 -4.01 -6.07 -5.10
C ASN A 417 -4.52 -6.02 -3.66
N PHE A 418 -3.74 -5.44 -2.75
CA PHE A 418 -4.04 -5.41 -1.33
C PHE A 418 -4.75 -4.11 -0.93
N THR A 419 -5.63 -4.19 0.06
CA THR A 419 -6.18 -3.01 0.74
C THR A 419 -5.17 -2.46 1.74
N LEU A 420 -5.42 -1.24 2.22
CA LEU A 420 -4.68 -0.76 3.39
C LEU A 420 -5.05 -1.61 4.62
N PRO A 421 -4.11 -1.82 5.56
CA PRO A 421 -4.42 -2.51 6.79
C PRO A 421 -5.44 -1.77 7.65
N HIS A 422 -6.33 -2.55 8.25
CA HIS A 422 -7.30 -2.08 9.22
C HIS A 422 -7.04 -2.73 10.57
N VAL A 423 -6.70 -1.92 11.58
CA VAL A 423 -6.53 -2.37 12.97
C VAL A 423 -7.82 -2.06 13.72
N PHE A 424 -8.35 -3.05 14.44
CA PHE A 424 -9.64 -2.95 15.11
C PHE A 424 -9.57 -3.52 16.52
N GLU A 425 -10.45 -3.01 17.39
CA GLU A 425 -10.53 -3.39 18.81
C GLU A 425 -11.59 -4.45 19.09
N ALA A 426 -12.56 -4.63 18.19
CA ALA A 426 -13.66 -5.60 18.34
C ALA A 426 -13.91 -6.37 17.03
N ILE A 427 -14.24 -7.65 17.15
CA ILE A 427 -14.51 -8.54 16.01
C ILE A 427 -15.90 -8.22 15.45
N ILE A 428 -15.95 -7.86 14.16
CA ILE A 428 -17.20 -7.62 13.45
C ILE A 428 -17.98 -8.93 13.22
N ASP A 429 -19.31 -8.85 13.24
CA ASP A 429 -20.19 -10.02 13.13
C ASP A 429 -20.01 -10.77 11.79
N GLU A 430 -19.62 -10.08 10.72
CA GLU A 430 -19.34 -10.72 9.43
C GLU A 430 -18.15 -11.69 9.50
N ASP A 431 -17.09 -11.33 10.22
CA ASP A 431 -15.92 -12.19 10.41
C ASP A 431 -16.28 -13.44 11.24
N LYS A 432 -17.26 -13.31 12.15
CA LYS A 432 -17.82 -14.45 12.90
C LYS A 432 -18.72 -15.33 12.04
N LYS A 433 -19.31 -14.84 10.96
CA LYS A 433 -20.21 -15.60 10.07
C LYS A 433 -19.46 -16.44 9.04
N ASN A 434 -18.33 -15.94 8.52
CA ASN A 434 -17.58 -16.61 7.47
C ASN A 434 -16.71 -17.76 7.99
N LYS A 435 -16.74 -18.91 7.30
CA LYS A 435 -15.83 -20.03 7.58
C LYS A 435 -14.55 -19.86 6.79
N GLY A 436 -13.44 -19.80 7.50
CA GLY A 436 -12.10 -19.69 6.94
C GLY A 436 -11.16 -20.74 7.51
N VAL A 437 -9.88 -20.61 7.19
CA VAL A 437 -8.83 -21.40 7.82
C VAL A 437 -8.22 -20.58 8.94
N LEU A 438 -8.37 -21.08 10.17
CA LEU A 438 -7.78 -20.53 11.38
C LEU A 438 -6.51 -21.30 11.69
N VAL A 439 -5.40 -20.58 11.80
CA VAL A 439 -4.08 -21.11 12.12
C VAL A 439 -3.61 -20.48 13.41
N ARG A 440 -3.30 -21.30 14.41
CA ARG A 440 -2.65 -20.84 15.64
C ARG A 440 -1.15 -20.90 15.46
N LEU A 441 -0.49 -19.81 15.87
CA LEU A 441 0.94 -19.61 15.79
C LEU A 441 1.49 -19.37 17.21
N ASP A 442 2.71 -19.83 17.44
CA ASP A 442 3.49 -19.52 18.63
C ASP A 442 4.71 -18.69 18.24
N ILE A 443 4.91 -17.56 18.92
CA ILE A 443 6.04 -16.66 18.77
C ILE A 443 6.80 -16.67 20.10
N ASP A 444 7.72 -17.62 20.28
CA ASP A 444 8.53 -17.74 21.51
C ASP A 444 7.67 -17.77 22.79
N GLY A 445 6.60 -18.59 22.77
CA GLY A 445 5.65 -18.70 23.88
C GLY A 445 4.52 -17.65 23.90
N MET A 446 4.49 -16.72 22.94
CA MET A 446 3.41 -15.73 22.79
C MET A 446 2.42 -16.20 21.70
N ASP A 447 1.12 -16.17 22.00
CA ASP A 447 0.10 -16.60 21.05
C ASP A 447 -0.05 -15.63 19.87
N ALA A 448 -0.33 -16.21 18.71
CA ALA A 448 -0.77 -15.50 17.53
C ALA A 448 -1.82 -16.33 16.78
N ILE A 449 -2.70 -15.64 16.06
CA ILE A 449 -3.75 -16.26 15.23
C ILE A 449 -3.67 -15.65 13.85
N PHE A 450 -3.61 -16.49 12.84
CA PHE A 450 -3.82 -16.11 11.46
C PHE A 450 -5.13 -16.72 10.98
N PHE A 451 -5.99 -15.92 10.37
CA PHE A 451 -7.25 -16.38 9.80
C PHE A 451 -7.35 -15.94 8.35
N LEU A 452 -7.71 -16.86 7.46
CA LEU A 452 -7.94 -16.57 6.03
C LEU A 452 -9.36 -16.95 5.65
N SER A 453 -10.13 -15.98 5.17
CA SER A 453 -11.48 -16.16 4.65
C SER A 453 -11.62 -15.57 3.24
N LYS A 454 -12.71 -15.89 2.56
CA LYS A 454 -13.01 -15.41 1.21
C LYS A 454 -13.62 -14.01 1.25
#